data_AF-A0A7W9SKU9-F1
#
_entry.id   AF-A0A7W9SKU9-F1
#
_cell.length_a   1.000
_cell.length_b   1.000
_cell.length_c   1.000
_cell.angle_alpha   90.00
_cell.angle_beta   90.00
_cell.angle_gamma   90.00
#
_symmetry.space_group_name_H-M   'P 1'
#
loop_
_entity.id
_entity.type
_entity.pdbx_description
1 polymer ?
#
loop_
_entity_poly.entity_id
_entity_poly.type
_entity_poly.pdbx_seq_one_letter_code
_entity_poly.pdbx_strand_id
1 'polypeptide(L)'
;MNDATIIRMATETIQHLRHAIPVSSCPYMVPSYNALVSAAQANHPDDTFLKVLTPLPTTGDDRDCISIAEITALFAQLSVALESLA
;
A
#
# COMPACT_ATOMS: atom_id res chain seq x y z
N MET A 1 -7.36 -11.81 6.26
CA MET A 1 -7.64 -10.46 6.84
C MET A 1 -8.79 -9.89 6.02
N ASN A 2 -9.88 -9.41 6.62
CA ASN A 2 -11.01 -8.90 5.82
C ASN A 2 -10.74 -7.50 5.25
N ASP A 3 -11.48 -7.11 4.21
CA ASP A 3 -11.23 -5.86 3.47
C ASP A 3 -11.39 -4.61 4.32
N ALA A 4 -12.38 -4.59 5.22
CA ALA A 4 -12.56 -3.50 6.18
C ALA A 4 -11.32 -3.27 7.06
N THR A 5 -10.61 -4.35 7.45
CA THR A 5 -9.35 -4.24 8.19
C THR A 5 -8.24 -3.68 7.31
N ILE A 6 -8.15 -4.11 6.04
CA ILE A 6 -7.13 -3.62 5.10
C ILE A 6 -7.33 -2.11 4.84
N ILE A 7 -8.56 -1.70 4.54
CA ILE A 7 -8.93 -0.29 4.31
C ILE A 7 -8.60 0.55 5.54
N ARG A 8 -8.94 0.06 6.75
CA ARG A 8 -8.61 0.77 8.00
C ARG A 8 -7.10 0.94 8.16
N MET A 9 -6.32 -0.12 7.99
CA MET A 9 -4.86 -0.07 8.12
C MET A 9 -4.23 0.88 7.09
N ALA A 10 -4.67 0.84 5.83
CA ALA A 10 -4.20 1.76 4.80
C ALA A 10 -4.55 3.22 5.13
N THR A 11 -5.77 3.47 5.62
CA THR A 11 -6.23 4.82 6.00
C THR A 11 -5.46 5.38 7.19
N GLU A 12 -5.28 4.60 8.26
CA GLU A 12 -4.50 5.00 9.44
C GLU A 12 -3.03 5.26 9.08
N THR A 13 -2.48 4.47 8.16
CA THR A 13 -1.13 4.65 7.63
C THR A 13 -1.00 5.97 6.87
N ILE A 14 -1.93 6.25 5.95
CA ILE A 14 -1.96 7.52 5.19
C ILE A 14 -2.06 8.72 6.15
N GLN A 15 -2.90 8.63 7.19
CA GLN A 15 -3.03 9.68 8.20
C GLN A 15 -1.72 9.94 8.94
N HIS A 16 -0.97 8.90 9.29
CA HIS A 16 0.35 9.05 9.91
C HIS A 16 1.37 9.68 8.95
N LEU A 17 1.40 9.21 7.69
CA LEU A 17 2.33 9.71 6.68
C LEU A 17 2.10 11.18 6.31
N ARG A 18 0.88 11.69 6.45
CA ARG A 18 0.56 13.12 6.25
C ARG A 18 1.31 14.06 7.19
N HIS A 19 1.75 13.57 8.34
CA HIS A 19 2.52 14.34 9.31
C HIS A 19 4.04 14.24 9.07
N ALA A 20 4.49 13.39 8.14
CA ALA A 20 5.89 13.20 7.80
C ALA A 20 6.36 14.20 6.72
N ILE A 21 7.68 14.42 6.65
CA ILE A 21 8.29 15.32 5.66
C ILE A 21 8.18 14.67 4.27
N PRO A 22 7.48 15.26 3.28
CA PRO A 22 7.14 14.58 2.02
C PRO A 22 8.34 14.10 1.19
N VAL A 23 9.50 14.74 1.38
CA VAL A 23 10.74 14.48 0.64
C VAL A 23 11.58 13.36 1.25
N SER A 24 11.19 12.83 2.41
CA SER A 24 11.91 11.73 3.05
C SER A 24 11.52 10.40 2.41
N SER A 25 12.50 9.52 2.28
CA SER A 25 12.28 8.14 1.86
C SER A 25 11.73 7.31 3.01
N CYS A 26 10.96 6.28 2.66
CA CYS A 26 10.24 5.45 3.61
C CYS A 26 10.32 3.96 3.26
N PRO A 27 11.54 3.41 3.04
CA PRO A 27 11.70 2.03 2.57
C PRO A 27 11.14 1.01 3.57
N TYR A 28 11.09 1.36 4.85
CA TYR A 28 10.54 0.50 5.91
C TYR A 28 9.04 0.22 5.77
N MET A 29 8.31 1.00 4.97
CA MET A 29 6.87 0.78 4.72
C MET A 29 6.59 -0.22 3.59
N VAL A 30 7.58 -0.55 2.77
CA VAL A 30 7.46 -1.49 1.66
C VAL A 30 6.95 -2.87 2.13
N PRO A 31 7.49 -3.50 3.19
CA PRO A 31 6.98 -4.79 3.66
C PRO A 31 5.52 -4.72 4.10
N SER A 32 5.12 -3.64 4.77
CA SER A 32 3.74 -3.44 5.23
C SER A 32 2.78 -3.30 4.05
N TYR A 33 3.11 -2.47 3.06
CA TYR A 33 2.32 -2.34 1.84
C TYR A 33 2.16 -3.68 1.11
N ASN A 34 3.26 -4.39 0.89
CA ASN A 34 3.25 -5.68 0.22
C ASN A 34 2.35 -6.71 0.93
N ALA A 35 2.39 -6.74 2.27
CA ALA A 35 1.54 -7.64 3.04
C ALA A 35 0.04 -7.31 2.87
N LEU A 36 -0.34 -6.03 2.84
CA LEU A 36 -1.72 -5.62 2.61
C LEU A 36 -2.19 -5.95 1.19
N VAL A 37 -1.36 -5.71 0.18
CA VAL A 37 -1.65 -6.07 -1.23
C VAL A 37 -1.85 -7.56 -1.38
N SER A 38 -0.94 -8.39 -0.85
CA SER A 38 -1.08 -9.85 -0.91
C SER A 38 -2.35 -10.34 -0.21
N ALA A 39 -2.73 -9.72 0.91
CA ALA A 39 -3.98 -10.06 1.60
C ALA A 39 -5.21 -9.68 0.75
N ALA A 40 -5.21 -8.50 0.13
CA ALA A 40 -6.29 -8.04 -0.75
C ALA A 40 -6.45 -8.95 -1.98
N GLN A 41 -5.34 -9.30 -2.63
CA GLN A 41 -5.33 -10.22 -3.77
C GLN A 41 -5.79 -11.63 -3.40
N ALA A 42 -5.50 -12.09 -2.18
CA ALA A 42 -5.98 -13.38 -1.69
C ALA A 42 -7.49 -13.38 -1.41
N ASN A 43 -8.06 -12.24 -0.99
CA ASN A 43 -9.50 -12.10 -0.80
C ASN A 43 -10.25 -12.02 -2.15
N HIS A 44 -9.62 -11.39 -3.15
CA HIS A 44 -10.24 -11.11 -4.46
C HIS A 44 -9.35 -11.61 -5.61
N PRO A 45 -9.22 -12.93 -5.80
CA PRO A 45 -8.30 -13.51 -6.77
C PRO A 45 -8.69 -13.22 -8.23
N ASP A 46 -9.94 -12.80 -8.49
CA ASP A 46 -10.44 -12.50 -9.82
C ASP A 46 -10.40 -11.01 -10.17
N ASP A 47 -10.20 -10.13 -9.19
CA ASP A 47 -10.22 -8.69 -9.42
C ASP A 47 -9.01 -8.23 -10.25
N THR A 48 -9.29 -7.47 -11.31
CA THR A 48 -8.26 -7.05 -12.27
C THR A 48 -7.45 -5.87 -11.73
N PHE A 49 -8.06 -4.99 -10.94
CA PHE A 49 -7.37 -3.82 -10.41
C PHE A 49 -6.35 -4.22 -9.34
N LEU A 50 -6.74 -5.09 -8.40
CA LEU A 50 -5.86 -5.61 -7.37
C LEU A 50 -4.70 -6.43 -7.94
N LYS A 51 -4.88 -7.12 -9.08
CA LYS A 51 -3.79 -7.80 -9.80
C LYS A 51 -2.74 -6.84 -10.36
N VAL A 52 -3.13 -5.60 -10.68
CA VAL A 52 -2.21 -4.57 -11.21
C VAL A 52 -1.37 -3.94 -10.07
N LEU A 53 -1.85 -3.98 -8.82
CA LEU A 53 -1.07 -3.56 -7.66
C LEU A 53 0.05 -4.58 -7.40
N THR A 54 1.25 -4.31 -7.91
CA THR A 54 2.40 -5.18 -7.73
C THR A 54 3.11 -4.91 -6.40
N PRO A 55 3.52 -5.96 -5.67
CA PRO A 55 4.44 -5.81 -4.55
C PRO A 55 5.72 -5.09 -4.96
N LEU A 56 6.18 -4.18 -4.11
CA LEU A 56 7.43 -3.45 -4.30
C LEU A 56 8.65 -4.32 -3.95
N PRO A 57 9.82 -4.09 -4.57
CA PRO A 57 11.04 -4.83 -4.24
C PRO A 57 11.48 -4.58 -2.78
N THR A 58 11.73 -5.66 -2.04
CA THR A 58 12.15 -5.63 -0.62
C THR A 58 13.66 -5.61 -0.40
N THR A 59 14.45 -5.98 -1.41
CA THR A 59 15.92 -6.00 -1.35
C THR A 59 16.48 -4.73 -1.95
N GLY A 60 17.11 -3.92 -1.10
CA GLY A 60 17.66 -2.62 -1.45
C GLY A 60 18.74 -2.69 -2.52
N ASP A 61 18.50 -1.97 -3.60
CA ASP A 61 19.51 -1.08 -4.14
C ASP A 61 19.08 0.33 -3.70
N ASP A 62 19.97 1.07 -3.06
CA ASP A 62 19.74 2.36 -2.38
C ASP A 62 19.20 3.48 -3.34
N ARG A 63 19.01 3.14 -4.61
CA ARG A 63 18.69 4.05 -5.72
C ARG A 63 17.20 4.22 -6.00
N ASP A 64 16.32 3.37 -5.46
CA ASP A 64 14.86 3.49 -5.57
C ASP A 64 14.22 3.61 -4.18
N CYS A 65 14.70 4.57 -3.40
CA CYS A 65 14.10 4.95 -2.14
C CYS A 65 12.69 5.50 -2.36
N ILE A 66 11.66 4.66 -2.16
CA ILE A 66 10.27 5.10 -2.27
C ILE A 66 10.00 6.30 -1.35
N SER A 67 9.50 7.38 -1.94
CA SER A 67 9.14 8.59 -1.22
C SER A 67 7.85 8.40 -0.42
N ILE A 68 7.66 9.24 0.60
CA ILE A 68 6.41 9.28 1.36
C ILE A 68 5.21 9.56 0.45
N ALA A 69 5.37 10.40 -0.58
CA ALA A 69 4.32 10.69 -1.54
C ALA A 69 3.90 9.44 -2.33
N GLU A 70 4.86 8.67 -2.84
CA GLU A 70 4.61 7.45 -3.61
C GLU A 70 3.95 6.37 -2.75
N ILE A 71 4.51 6.08 -1.57
CA ILE A 71 3.93 5.05 -0.70
C ILE A 71 2.52 5.45 -0.20
N THR A 72 2.27 6.74 0.04
CA THR A 72 0.93 7.26 0.37
C THR A 72 -0.04 7.03 -0.77
N ALA A 73 0.37 7.29 -2.02
CA ALA A 73 -0.46 7.07 -3.19
C ALA A 73 -0.79 5.58 -3.38
N LEU A 74 0.17 4.68 -3.14
CA LEU A 74 -0.04 3.25 -3.22
C LEU A 74 -1.04 2.74 -2.17
N PHE A 75 -0.93 3.18 -0.91
CA PHE A 75 -1.95 2.86 0.10
C PHE A 75 -3.33 3.41 -0.27
N ALA A 76 -3.40 4.61 -0.85
CA ALA A 76 -4.66 5.20 -1.29
C ALA A 76 -5.29 4.39 -2.45
N GLN A 77 -4.48 3.97 -3.42
CA GLN A 77 -4.94 3.11 -4.52
C GLN A 77 -5.49 1.78 -4.00
N LEU A 78 -4.82 1.16 -3.02
CA LEU A 78 -5.31 -0.06 -2.38
C LEU A 78 -6.65 0.15 -1.67
N SER A 79 -6.80 1.24 -0.90
CA SER A 79 -8.08 1.56 -0.25
C SER A 79 -9.20 1.75 -1.27
N VAL A 80 -8.97 2.54 -2.32
CA VAL A 80 -9.96 2.79 -3.37
C VAL A 80 -10.36 1.51 -4.09
N ALA A 81 -9.39 0.62 -4.36
CA ALA A 81 -9.68 -0.68 -4.97
C ALA A 81 -10.66 -1.48 -4.12
N LEU A 82 -10.37 -1.62 -2.83
CA LEU A 82 -11.19 -2.41 -1.91
C LEU A 82 -12.55 -1.76 -1.63
N GLU A 83 -12.61 -0.43 -1.54
CA GLU A 83 -13.87 0.31 -1.41
C GLU A 83 -14.77 0.14 -2.64
N SER A 84 -14.19 0.00 -3.84
CA SER A 84 -14.96 -0.23 -5.06
C SER A 84 -15.57 -1.64 -5.17
N LEU A 85 -15.10 -2.58 -4.34
CA LEU A 85 -15.56 -3.96 -4.29
C LEU A 85 -16.63 -4.20 -3.19
N ALA A 86 -16.88 -3.20 -2.35
CA ALA A 86 -17.86 -3.23 -1.25
C ALA A 86 -19.27 -2.81 -1.72
#